data_AF-A0A067YCZ3-F1
#
_entry.id   AF-A0A067YCZ3-F1
#
_cell.length_a   1.000
_cell.length_b   1.000
_cell.length_c   1.000
_cell.angle_alpha   90.00
_cell.angle_beta   90.00
_cell.angle_gamma   90.00
#
_symmetry.space_group_name_H-M   'P 1'
#
loop_
_entity.id
_entity.type
_entity.pdbx_description
1 polymer ?
#
loop_
_entity_poly.entity_id
_entity_poly.type
_entity_poly.pdbx_seq_one_letter_code
_entity_poly.pdbx_strand_id
1 'polypeptide(L)'
;MIIKEPTHKPALRWGIDIGAFETIEFLCDEFGSENVYLVSKCSEAIAQRSLEWLTYRRFYSETGFARQNVLFCRSREEKARICNQHALSAFIDDRYSVLLT
;
A
#
# COMPACT_ATOMS: atom_id res chain seq x y z
N MET A 1 -1.54 -2.21 2.96
CA MET A 1 -0.50 -1.83 1.99
C MET A 1 0.01 -3.08 1.32
N ILE A 2 0.28 -3.04 0.03
CA ILE A 2 0.62 -4.23 -0.75
C ILE A 2 1.79 -3.84 -1.67
N ILE A 3 2.86 -4.63 -1.66
CA ILE A 3 4.12 -4.34 -2.31
C ILE A 3 4.28 -5.29 -3.51
N LYS A 4 4.74 -4.75 -4.63
CA LYS A 4 5.23 -5.50 -5.78
C LYS A 4 6.73 -5.71 -5.61
N GLU A 5 7.17 -6.96 -5.62
CA GLU A 5 8.60 -7.28 -5.59
C GLU A 5 9.30 -6.75 -6.86
N PRO A 6 10.37 -5.94 -6.73
CA PRO A 6 11.14 -5.44 -7.86
C PRO A 6 11.93 -6.58 -8.53
N THR A 7 12.27 -6.38 -9.80
CA THR A 7 13.00 -7.36 -10.64
C THR A 7 14.43 -7.62 -10.16
N HIS A 8 14.98 -6.73 -9.33
CA HIS A 8 16.25 -6.90 -8.63
C HIS A 8 15.98 -6.93 -7.11
N LYS A 9 16.34 -8.04 -6.45
CA LYS A 9 16.19 -8.20 -4.99
C LYS A 9 17.24 -7.37 -4.24
N PRO A 10 16.87 -6.34 -3.45
CA PRO A 10 17.75 -5.87 -2.38
C PRO A 10 17.76 -6.90 -1.23
N ALA A 11 18.87 -6.94 -0.48
CA ALA A 11 19.02 -7.87 0.64
C ALA A 11 18.12 -7.44 1.81
N LEU A 12 17.08 -8.23 2.10
CA LEU A 12 16.09 -7.93 3.13
C LEU A 12 16.70 -7.99 4.54
N ARG A 13 16.47 -6.94 5.35
CA ARG A 13 16.82 -6.87 6.77
C ARG A 13 15.55 -6.58 7.57
N TRP A 14 15.01 -7.55 8.29
CA TRP A 14 13.80 -7.38 9.11
C TRP A 14 14.16 -7.12 10.57
N GLY A 15 13.77 -5.95 11.06
CA GLY A 15 13.82 -5.55 12.47
C GLY A 15 13.29 -4.13 12.59
N ILE A 16 11.97 -3.97 12.67
CA ILE A 16 11.31 -2.66 12.61
C ILE A 16 10.15 -2.63 13.63
N ASP A 17 10.29 -1.72 14.60
CA ASP A 17 9.25 -1.33 15.57
C ASP A 17 9.01 0.19 15.36
N ILE A 18 8.40 0.54 14.22
CA ILE A 18 8.21 1.94 13.77
C ILE A 18 6.75 2.16 13.34
N GLY A 19 6.31 3.43 13.36
CA GLY A 19 4.97 3.87 12.97
C GLY A 19 4.63 3.68 11.48
N ALA A 20 3.37 3.97 11.12
CA ALA A 20 2.84 3.67 9.79
C ALA A 20 3.45 4.54 8.68
N PHE A 21 3.75 5.82 8.92
CA PHE A 21 4.29 6.72 7.89
C PHE A 21 5.74 6.36 7.58
N GLU A 22 6.53 6.14 8.63
CA GLU A 22 7.94 5.74 8.55
C GLU A 22 8.09 4.37 7.87
N THR A 23 7.18 3.44 8.18
CA THR A 23 7.15 2.14 7.49
C THR A 23 6.86 2.32 6.01
N ILE A 24 5.93 3.21 5.63
CA ILE A 24 5.59 3.44 4.23
C ILE A 24 6.74 4.16 3.50
N GLU A 25 7.37 5.14 4.12
CA GLU A 25 8.56 5.83 3.60
C GLU A 25 9.67 4.81 3.30
N PHE A 26 10.03 3.98 4.29
CA PHE A 26 11.01 2.91 4.12
C PHE A 26 10.67 1.99 2.94
N LEU A 27 9.40 1.60 2.78
CA LEU A 27 9.00 0.72 1.68
C LEU A 27 9.07 1.42 0.32
N CYS A 28 8.71 2.71 0.25
CA CYS A 28 8.86 3.49 -0.97
C CYS A 28 10.32 3.65 -1.37
N ASP A 29 11.22 3.85 -0.40
CA ASP A 29 12.66 3.95 -0.63
C ASP A 29 13.27 2.61 -1.07
N GLU A 30 12.93 1.50 -0.40
CA GLU A 30 13.51 0.19 -0.69
C GLU A 30 12.97 -0.44 -1.99
N PHE A 31 11.68 -0.27 -2.27
CA PHE A 31 11.02 -0.94 -3.39
C PHE A 31 10.74 -0.01 -4.58
N GLY A 32 10.89 1.30 -4.42
CA GLY A 32 10.45 2.30 -5.39
C GLY A 32 8.95 2.58 -5.28
N SER A 33 8.56 3.86 -5.25
CA SER A 33 7.18 4.29 -5.05
C SER A 33 6.18 3.72 -6.07
N GLU A 34 6.63 3.41 -7.28
CA GLU A 34 5.81 2.79 -8.33
C GLU A 34 5.43 1.33 -8.02
N ASN A 35 6.16 0.68 -7.11
CA ASN A 35 5.96 -0.71 -6.72
C ASN A 35 5.20 -0.85 -5.38
N VAL A 36 4.90 0.25 -4.69
CA VAL A 36 4.14 0.25 -3.44
C VAL A 36 2.70 0.71 -3.68
N TYR A 37 1.73 -0.07 -3.22
CA TYR A 37 0.31 0.18 -3.43
C TYR A 37 -0.50 0.21 -2.13
N LEU A 38 -1.50 1.09 -2.10
CA LEU A 38 -2.52 1.13 -1.06
C LEU A 38 -3.83 0.72 -1.72
N VAL A 39 -4.27 -0.51 -1.46
CA VAL A 39 -5.54 -1.02 -1.98
C VAL A 39 -6.53 -1.16 -0.84
N SER A 40 -7.57 -0.33 -0.84
CA SER A 40 -8.60 -0.30 0.21
C SER A 40 -9.98 -0.67 -0.31
N LYS A 41 -10.70 -1.51 0.42
CA LYS A 41 -12.12 -1.80 0.15
C LYS A 41 -12.99 -0.83 0.93
N CYS A 42 -13.61 0.14 0.26
CA CYS A 42 -14.48 1.11 0.90
C CYS A 42 -15.53 1.69 -0.06
N SER A 43 -16.52 2.40 0.48
CA SER A 43 -17.49 3.16 -0.32
C SER A 43 -16.86 4.43 -0.91
N GLU A 44 -17.53 5.07 -1.87
CA GLU A 44 -17.09 6.30 -2.54
C GLU A 44 -16.84 7.43 -1.54
N ALA A 45 -17.80 7.63 -0.63
CA ALA A 45 -17.72 8.67 0.38
C ALA A 45 -16.50 8.48 1.31
N ILE A 46 -16.14 7.22 1.61
CA ILE A 46 -14.95 6.92 2.42
C ILE A 46 -13.67 7.04 1.61
N ALA A 47 -13.68 6.66 0.32
CA ALA A 47 -12.54 6.84 -0.57
C ALA A 47 -12.15 8.32 -0.68
N GLN A 48 -13.14 9.19 -0.94
CA GLN A 48 -12.95 10.63 -1.04
C GLN A 48 -12.37 11.22 0.26
N ARG A 49 -12.98 10.90 1.41
CA ARG A 49 -12.46 11.34 2.73
C ARG A 49 -11.05 10.83 3.01
N SER A 50 -10.74 9.62 2.58
CA SER A 50 -9.39 9.04 2.74
C SER A 50 -8.37 9.82 1.92
N LEU A 51 -8.68 10.16 0.66
CA LEU A 51 -7.80 10.97 -0.19
C LEU A 51 -7.59 12.38 0.39
N GLU A 52 -8.64 13.01 0.91
CA GLU A 52 -8.57 14.31 1.60
C GLU A 52 -7.67 14.23 2.84
N TRP A 53 -7.86 13.19 3.66
CA TRP A 53 -7.04 12.96 4.84
C TRP A 53 -5.56 12.75 4.50
N LEU A 54 -5.24 11.92 3.50
CA LEU A 54 -3.86 11.70 3.04
C LEU A 54 -3.22 13.01 2.57
N THR A 55 -3.98 13.84 1.85
CA THR A 55 -3.53 15.15 1.39
C THR A 55 -3.27 16.09 2.56
N TYR A 56 -4.23 16.20 3.49
CA TYR A 56 -4.14 17.06 4.67
C TYR A 56 -2.95 16.71 5.55
N ARG A 57 -2.67 15.41 5.69
CA ARG A 57 -1.55 14.88 6.48
C ARG A 57 -0.21 14.91 5.75
N ARG A 58 -0.13 15.51 4.55
CA ARG A 58 1.10 15.58 3.75
C ARG A 58 1.73 14.21 3.47
N PHE A 59 0.91 13.16 3.48
CA PHE A 59 1.33 11.77 3.38
C PHE A 59 2.28 11.54 2.20
N TYR A 60 1.89 11.97 1.00
CA TYR A 60 2.68 11.74 -0.22
C TYR A 60 4.06 12.40 -0.19
N SER A 61 4.18 13.59 0.43
CA SER A 61 5.47 14.28 0.54
C SER A 61 6.31 13.76 1.70
N GLU A 62 5.69 13.26 2.76
CA GLU A 62 6.40 12.71 3.92
C GLU A 62 6.88 11.28 3.66
N THR A 63 6.19 10.50 2.84
CA THR A 63 6.53 9.08 2.62
C THR A 63 7.00 8.77 1.21
N GLY A 64 7.07 9.75 0.31
CA GLY A 64 7.39 9.54 -1.11
C GLY A 64 6.35 8.71 -1.89
N PHE A 65 5.18 8.43 -1.32
CA PHE A 65 4.21 7.49 -1.88
C PHE A 65 3.56 8.02 -3.17
N ALA A 66 3.43 7.16 -4.17
CA ALA A 66 2.80 7.49 -5.44
C ALA A 66 1.28 7.65 -5.30
N ARG A 67 0.74 8.86 -5.48
CA ARG A 67 -0.71 9.12 -5.36
C ARG A 67 -1.54 8.23 -6.29
N GLN A 68 -1.06 7.93 -7.49
CA GLN A 68 -1.73 7.06 -8.45
C GLN A 68 -1.83 5.59 -8.00
N ASN A 69 -1.04 5.19 -7.00
CA ASN A 69 -1.05 3.84 -6.45
C ASN A 69 -2.01 3.69 -5.24
N VAL A 70 -2.82 4.72 -4.97
CA VAL A 70 -3.96 4.64 -4.04
C VAL A 70 -5.19 4.15 -4.82
N LEU A 71 -5.54 2.89 -4.61
CA LEU A 71 -6.60 2.21 -5.33
C LEU A 71 -7.74 1.82 -4.39
N PHE A 72 -8.97 2.07 -4.81
CA PHE A 72 -10.16 1.72 -4.06
C PHE A 72 -10.98 0.67 -4.82
N CYS A 73 -11.57 -0.26 -4.07
CA CYS A 73 -12.45 -1.30 -4.60
C CYS A 73 -13.72 -1.42 -3.74
N ARG A 74 -14.75 -2.04 -4.28
CA ARG A 74 -16.05 -2.24 -3.62
C ARG A 74 -16.25 -3.65 -3.09
N SER A 75 -15.52 -4.62 -3.63
CA SER A 75 -15.60 -6.02 -3.22
C SER A 75 -14.23 -6.63 -2.93
N ARG A 76 -14.21 -7.80 -2.29
CA ARG A 76 -12.95 -8.52 -2.00
C ARG A 76 -12.36 -9.13 -3.28
N GLU A 77 -13.23 -9.60 -4.17
CA GLU A 77 -12.88 -10.17 -5.47
C GLU A 77 -12.20 -9.11 -6.36
N GLU A 78 -12.71 -7.89 -6.32
CA GLU A 78 -12.10 -6.76 -7.01
C GLU A 78 -10.73 -6.40 -6.42
N LYS A 79 -10.58 -6.40 -5.08
CA LYS A 79 -9.28 -6.22 -4.42
C LYS A 79 -8.27 -7.25 -4.93
N ALA A 80 -8.65 -8.53 -4.97
CA ALA A 80 -7.80 -9.60 -5.47
C ALA A 80 -7.42 -9.40 -6.96
N ARG A 81 -8.38 -8.98 -7.80
CA ARG A 81 -8.12 -8.66 -9.20
C ARG A 81 -7.10 -7.52 -9.35
N ILE A 82 -7.22 -6.44 -8.57
CA ILE A 82 -6.26 -5.32 -8.58
C ILE A 82 -4.86 -5.84 -8.21
N CYS A 83 -4.74 -6.65 -7.16
CA CYS A 83 -3.45 -7.18 -6.74
C CYS A 83 -2.79 -8.01 -7.84
N ASN A 84 -3.57 -8.86 -8.51
CA ASN A 84 -3.09 -9.67 -9.62
C ASN A 84 -2.70 -8.83 -10.85
N GLN A 85 -3.50 -7.81 -11.20
CA GLN A 85 -3.22 -6.91 -12.32
C GLN A 85 -1.90 -6.15 -12.16
N HIS A 86 -1.56 -5.78 -10.93
CA HIS A 86 -0.32 -5.08 -10.61
C HIS A 86 0.83 -6.02 -10.20
N ALA A 87 0.63 -7.34 -10.26
CA ALA A 87 1.61 -8.37 -9.87
C ALA A 87 2.15 -8.20 -8.43
N LEU A 88 1.27 -7.80 -7.51
CA LEU A 88 1.65 -7.57 -6.12
C LEU A 88 1.93 -8.90 -5.41
N SER A 89 2.99 -8.93 -4.60
CA SER A 89 3.59 -10.18 -4.09
C SER A 89 3.71 -10.22 -2.57
N ALA A 90 3.64 -9.08 -1.88
CA ALA A 90 3.65 -9.01 -0.42
C ALA A 90 2.52 -8.13 0.11
N PHE A 91 1.91 -8.53 1.22
CA PHE A 91 0.75 -7.88 1.82
C PHE A 91 1.02 -7.49 3.27
N ILE A 92 0.72 -6.25 3.62
CA ILE A 92 0.77 -5.70 4.97
C ILE A 92 -0.66 -5.23 5.30
N ASP A 93 -1.33 -5.94 6.19
CA ASP A 93 -2.71 -5.67 6.59
C ASP A 93 -2.81 -5.87 8.12
N ASP A 94 -3.59 -5.03 8.80
CA ASP A 94 -3.80 -5.10 10.25
C ASP A 94 -4.69 -6.28 10.64
N ARG A 95 -5.39 -6.87 9.67
CA ARG A 95 -6.28 -8.01 9.87
C ARG A 95 -5.64 -9.30 9.38
N TYR A 96 -5.25 -10.16 10.33
CA TYR A 96 -4.73 -11.51 10.05
C TYR A 96 -5.65 -12.36 9.14
N SER A 97 -6.97 -12.16 9.24
CA SER A 97 -7.98 -12.87 8.42
C SER A 97 -7.95 -12.50 6.93
N VAL A 98 -7.17 -11.49 6.53
CA VAL A 98 -6.95 -11.12 5.13
C VAL A 98 -5.87 -11.99 4.47
N LEU A 99 -4.98 -12.62 5.25
CA LEU A 99 -3.86 -13.45 4.77
C LEU A 99 -4.19 -14.94 4.58
N LEU A 100 -5.42 -15.37 4.92
CA LEU A 100 -5.84 -16.78 4.92
C LEU A 100 -6.77 -17.18 3.75
N THR A 101 -6.83 -16.37 2.70
CA THR A 101 -7.62 -16.65 1.48
C THR A 101 -6.76 -16.50 0.26
#